data_AF-A0A1E5TDL3-F1
#
_entry.id   AF-A0A1E5TDL3-F1
#
_cell.length_a   1.000
_cell.length_b   1.000
_cell.length_c   1.000
_cell.angle_alpha   90.00
_cell.angle_beta   90.00
_cell.angle_gamma   90.00
#
_symmetry.space_group_name_H-M   'P 1'
#
loop_
_entity.id
_entity.type
_entity.pdbx_description
1 polymer ?
#
loop_
_entity_poly.entity_id
_entity_poly.type
_entity_poly.pdbx_seq_one_letter_code
_entity_poly.pdbx_strand_id
1 'polypeptide(L)'
;MKTIKHILTLVLITIFTFSCKNEVKPEIKTVEIETTVKKELDPNATYAKAEFTIDGMTCAVGCAATIQKKISKMEGVKSATVDFDRKLAMVEYNEAKVTPITLEKTVSNVADIYKVSNMKTVDAFSTKKTCATNCKKECCVNKTEKKACAANCKKECCAKKA
;
A
#
# COMPACT_ATOMS: atom_id res chain seq x y z
N MET A 1 4.90 -50.30 -36.42
CA MET A 1 4.67 -50.68 -34.99
C MET A 1 5.47 -49.80 -34.02
N LYS A 2 5.37 -48.46 -34.12
CA LYS A 2 6.08 -47.55 -33.20
C LYS A 2 5.17 -46.44 -32.66
N THR A 3 4.10 -46.12 -33.39
CA THR A 3 3.03 -45.19 -33.00
C THR A 3 2.03 -45.78 -32.00
N ILE A 4 1.82 -47.10 -31.99
CA ILE A 4 0.95 -47.79 -31.01
C ILE A 4 1.53 -47.70 -29.58
N LYS A 5 2.87 -47.72 -29.45
CA LYS A 5 3.56 -47.59 -28.15
C LYS A 5 3.38 -46.19 -27.55
N HIS A 6 3.21 -45.16 -28.38
CA HIS A 6 2.98 -43.79 -27.94
C HIS A 6 1.51 -43.51 -27.58
N ILE A 7 0.55 -44.20 -28.20
CA ILE A 7 -0.87 -44.13 -27.82
C ILE A 7 -1.11 -44.80 -26.46
N LEU A 8 -0.41 -45.91 -26.17
CA LEU A 8 -0.50 -46.60 -24.88
C LEU A 8 0.03 -45.75 -23.70
N THR A 9 1.05 -44.93 -23.94
CA THR A 9 1.60 -44.01 -22.92
C THR A 9 0.73 -42.76 -22.68
N LEU A 10 -0.15 -42.40 -23.62
CA LEU A 10 -0.97 -41.18 -23.53
C LEU A 10 -2.27 -41.42 -22.74
N VAL A 11 -2.78 -42.66 -22.71
CA VAL A 11 -3.97 -43.06 -21.93
C VAL A 11 -3.65 -43.21 -20.42
N LEU A 12 -2.41 -43.57 -20.08
CA LEU A 12 -1.99 -43.82 -18.70
C LEU A 12 -1.81 -42.54 -17.84
N ILE A 13 -1.79 -41.37 -18.47
CA ILE A 13 -1.69 -40.06 -17.78
C ILE A 13 -3.08 -39.51 -17.41
N THR A 14 -4.17 -40.04 -17.99
CA THR A 14 -5.53 -39.51 -17.78
C THR A 14 -6.31 -40.18 -16.63
N ILE A 15 -5.74 -41.16 -15.93
CA ILE A 15 -6.42 -41.93 -14.87
C ILE A 15 -6.12 -41.40 -13.45
N PHE A 16 -5.27 -40.37 -13.30
CA PHE A 16 -5.02 -39.76 -11.97
C PHE A 16 -6.05 -38.71 -11.53
N THR A 17 -7.10 -38.46 -12.32
CA THR A 17 -8.16 -37.51 -11.97
C THR A 17 -9.54 -38.16 -11.97
N PHE A 18 -9.78 -39.17 -11.13
CA PHE A 18 -11.07 -39.38 -10.40
C PHE A 18 -11.13 -40.76 -9.72
N SER A 19 -11.07 -40.80 -8.38
CA SER A 19 -11.90 -41.67 -7.51
C SER A 19 -11.49 -41.47 -6.05
N CYS A 20 -12.20 -40.65 -5.27
CA CYS A 20 -13.46 -40.94 -4.57
C CYS A 20 -13.24 -41.47 -3.14
N LYS A 21 -13.50 -40.65 -2.12
CA LYS A 21 -14.57 -40.96 -1.15
C LYS A 21 -14.92 -39.70 -0.36
N ASN A 22 -16.15 -39.29 -0.60
CA ASN A 22 -16.90 -38.32 0.15
C ASN A 22 -17.15 -38.91 1.56
N GLU A 23 -16.47 -38.40 2.57
CA GLU A 23 -16.85 -38.57 3.98
C GLU A 23 -17.25 -37.17 4.46
N VAL A 24 -18.57 -36.95 4.55
CA VAL A 24 -19.15 -35.69 5.00
C VAL A 24 -18.98 -35.61 6.52
N LYS A 25 -17.93 -34.91 6.97
CA LYS A 25 -17.83 -34.38 8.34
C LYS A 25 -18.03 -32.86 8.22
N PRO A 26 -19.00 -32.25 8.92
CA PRO A 26 -19.16 -30.81 8.88
C PRO A 26 -18.07 -30.20 9.76
N GLU A 27 -16.92 -29.89 9.16
CA GLU A 27 -16.02 -28.89 9.70
C GLU A 27 -16.04 -27.71 8.74
N ILE A 28 -16.55 -26.61 9.27
CA ILE A 28 -16.67 -25.28 8.67
C ILE A 28 -15.25 -24.82 8.29
N LYS A 29 -14.74 -25.24 7.14
CA LYS A 29 -13.61 -24.61 6.49
C LYS A 29 -14.19 -23.48 5.67
N THR A 30 -14.24 -22.35 6.35
CA THR A 30 -14.42 -21.01 5.81
C THR A 30 -13.97 -20.96 4.36
N VAL A 31 -14.97 -20.82 3.49
CA VAL A 31 -14.88 -20.17 2.20
C VAL A 31 -13.78 -19.12 2.29
N GLU A 32 -12.83 -19.16 1.36
CA GLU A 32 -11.97 -18.02 1.00
C GLU A 32 -12.89 -16.91 0.49
N ILE A 33 -13.70 -16.37 1.41
CA ILE A 33 -14.24 -15.05 1.32
C ILE A 33 -12.96 -14.26 1.43
N GLU A 34 -12.56 -13.67 0.30
CA GLU A 34 -11.97 -12.36 0.30
C GLU A 34 -12.84 -11.52 1.23
N THR A 35 -12.57 -11.59 2.52
CA THR A 35 -13.09 -10.67 3.48
C THR A 35 -12.36 -9.40 3.06
N THR A 36 -12.97 -8.68 2.13
CA THR A 36 -13.27 -7.28 2.35
C THR A 36 -13.79 -7.21 3.78
N VAL A 37 -12.85 -7.21 4.72
CA VAL A 37 -13.02 -6.62 6.03
C VAL A 37 -13.31 -5.19 5.62
N LYS A 38 -14.60 -4.88 5.44
CA LYS A 38 -15.07 -3.52 5.57
C LYS A 38 -14.55 -3.16 6.94
N LYS A 39 -13.41 -2.47 6.95
CA LYS A 39 -12.77 -2.00 8.17
C LYS A 39 -13.85 -1.13 8.78
N GLU A 40 -14.53 -1.66 9.79
CA GLU A 40 -15.65 -1.00 10.41
C GLU A 40 -15.03 0.21 11.10
N LEU A 41 -15.12 1.35 10.43
CA LEU A 41 -14.61 2.60 10.94
C LEU A 41 -15.53 2.94 12.10
N ASP A 42 -14.96 2.97 13.30
CA ASP A 42 -15.69 3.34 14.50
C ASP A 42 -16.02 4.84 14.40
N PRO A 43 -17.32 5.21 14.30
CA PRO A 43 -17.73 6.60 14.16
C PRO A 43 -17.42 7.44 15.42
N ASN A 44 -17.10 6.80 16.55
CA ASN A 44 -16.75 7.46 17.81
C ASN A 44 -15.24 7.50 18.06
N ALA A 45 -14.42 6.97 17.16
CA ALA A 45 -12.97 6.96 17.32
C ALA A 45 -12.32 8.29 16.93
N THR A 46 -11.32 8.70 17.73
CA THR A 46 -10.43 9.82 17.40
C THR A 46 -9.35 9.35 16.42
N TYR A 47 -9.36 9.94 15.22
CA TYR A 47 -8.37 9.66 14.19
C TYR A 47 -7.32 10.77 14.10
N ALA A 48 -6.06 10.37 14.04
CA ALA A 48 -4.94 11.27 13.76
C ALA A 48 -4.28 10.91 12.43
N LYS A 49 -3.56 11.88 11.87
CA LYS A 49 -2.74 11.69 10.67
C LYS A 49 -1.28 11.83 11.07
N ALA A 50 -0.46 10.87 10.67
CA ALA A 50 0.98 10.95 10.80
C ALA A 50 1.66 10.92 9.44
N GLU A 51 2.79 11.61 9.40
CA GLU A 51 3.74 11.55 8.32
C GLU A 51 5.11 11.16 8.85
N PHE A 52 5.80 10.31 8.11
CA PHE A 52 7.16 9.93 8.44
C PHE A 52 7.92 9.52 7.18
N THR A 53 9.23 9.68 7.22
CA THR A 53 10.14 9.27 6.14
C THR A 53 10.51 7.80 6.31
N ILE A 54 10.59 7.06 5.22
CA ILE A 54 11.07 5.67 5.18
C ILE A 54 12.31 5.61 4.30
N ASP A 55 13.46 5.32 4.90
CA ASP A 55 14.71 5.05 4.19
C ASP A 55 14.88 3.56 3.92
N GLY A 56 15.74 3.23 2.94
CA GLY A 56 16.03 1.84 2.54
C GLY A 56 15.11 1.26 1.48
N MET A 57 14.04 1.96 1.08
CA MET A 57 13.20 1.54 -0.06
C MET A 57 13.98 1.67 -1.38
N THR A 58 14.13 0.57 -2.10
CA THR A 58 14.84 0.54 -3.40
C THR A 58 13.89 0.47 -4.59
N CYS A 59 12.61 0.17 -4.36
CA CYS A 59 11.65 -0.10 -5.42
C CYS A 59 10.22 0.38 -5.08
N ALA A 60 9.58 1.12 -5.98
CA ALA A 60 8.22 1.61 -5.76
C ALA A 60 7.17 0.48 -5.74
N VAL A 61 7.20 -0.38 -6.77
CA VAL A 61 6.16 -1.40 -7.01
C VAL A 61 6.19 -2.53 -6.00
N GLY A 62 7.38 -2.90 -5.51
CA GLY A 62 7.55 -3.98 -4.53
C GLY A 62 7.63 -3.46 -3.09
N CYS A 63 8.60 -2.59 -2.84
CA CYS A 63 9.05 -2.24 -1.50
C CYS A 63 8.05 -1.28 -0.85
N ALA A 64 7.78 -0.14 -1.50
CA ALA A 64 6.82 0.84 -1.00
C ALA A 64 5.40 0.28 -0.92
N ALA A 65 4.96 -0.46 -1.95
CA ALA A 65 3.64 -1.10 -1.95
C ALA A 65 3.48 -2.14 -0.83
N THR A 66 4.53 -2.93 -0.54
CA THR A 66 4.50 -3.91 0.56
C THR A 66 4.34 -3.21 1.91
N ILE A 67 5.11 -2.15 2.16
CA ILE A 67 5.01 -1.38 3.41
C ILE A 67 3.62 -0.74 3.54
N GLN A 68 3.13 -0.10 2.48
CA GLN A 68 1.78 0.48 2.45
C GLN A 68 0.72 -0.57 2.78
N LYS A 69 0.81 -1.76 2.16
CA LYS A 69 -0.13 -2.86 2.40
C LYS A 69 -0.06 -3.37 3.83
N LYS A 70 1.14 -3.47 4.43
CA LYS A 70 1.33 -3.89 5.82
C LYS A 70 0.71 -2.91 6.80
N ILE A 71 0.97 -1.61 6.63
CA ILE A 71 0.37 -0.56 7.46
C ILE A 71 -1.16 -0.52 7.29
N SER A 72 -1.65 -0.60 6.05
CA SER A 72 -3.09 -0.59 5.76
C SER A 72 -3.85 -1.74 6.43
N LYS A 73 -3.17 -2.87 6.69
CA LYS A 73 -3.74 -4.04 7.36
C LYS A 73 -3.71 -3.97 8.88
N MET A 74 -2.98 -3.03 9.48
CA MET A 74 -2.98 -2.84 10.93
C MET A 74 -4.38 -2.48 11.42
N GLU A 75 -4.80 -3.04 12.54
CA GLU A 75 -6.05 -2.65 13.19
C GLU A 75 -6.00 -1.17 13.58
N GLY A 76 -7.10 -0.43 13.40
CA GLY A 76 -7.15 1.00 13.72
C GLY A 76 -6.61 1.94 12.64
N VAL A 77 -5.89 1.46 11.62
CA VAL A 77 -5.50 2.31 10.48
C VAL A 77 -6.71 2.58 9.57
N LYS A 78 -7.09 3.83 9.36
CA LYS A 78 -8.16 4.18 8.41
C LYS A 78 -7.67 4.23 6.97
N SER A 79 -6.52 4.86 6.75
CA SER A 79 -5.89 4.95 5.42
C SER A 79 -4.37 4.98 5.55
N ALA A 80 -3.67 4.43 4.56
CA ALA A 80 -2.22 4.52 4.47
C ALA A 80 -1.77 4.63 3.01
N THR A 81 -0.88 5.59 2.75
CA THR A 81 -0.27 5.82 1.44
C THR A 81 1.23 5.99 1.63
N VAL A 82 2.03 5.42 0.72
CA VAL A 82 3.48 5.62 0.68
C VAL A 82 3.87 6.25 -0.66
N ASP A 83 4.40 7.46 -0.60
CA ASP A 83 4.99 8.15 -1.75
C ASP A 83 6.47 7.76 -1.84
N PHE A 84 6.80 6.89 -2.80
CA PHE A 84 8.16 6.41 -3.01
C PHE A 84 9.12 7.55 -3.41
N ASP A 85 8.70 8.46 -4.29
CA ASP A 85 9.55 9.57 -4.76
C ASP A 85 9.99 10.46 -3.60
N ARG A 86 9.07 10.70 -2.66
CA ARG A 86 9.31 11.55 -1.48
C ARG A 86 9.79 10.77 -0.26
N LYS A 87 9.93 9.45 -0.38
CA LYS A 87 10.17 8.53 0.74
C LYS A 87 9.20 8.74 1.91
N LEU A 88 7.97 9.18 1.63
CA LEU A 88 7.04 9.68 2.64
C LEU A 88 5.88 8.71 2.83
N ALA A 89 5.68 8.25 4.05
CA ALA A 89 4.48 7.55 4.46
C ALA A 89 3.48 8.52 5.10
N MET A 90 2.21 8.33 4.78
CA MET A 90 1.09 9.17 5.17
C MET A 90 -0.01 8.23 5.68
N VAL A 91 -0.28 8.28 6.97
CA VAL A 91 -1.14 7.29 7.65
C VAL A 91 -2.18 8.00 8.49
N GLU A 92 -3.45 7.66 8.28
CA GLU A 92 -4.55 8.07 9.14
C GLU A 92 -4.94 6.87 10.02
N TYR A 93 -4.93 7.04 11.34
CA TYR A 93 -5.11 5.94 12.28
C TYR A 93 -5.86 6.38 13.55
N ASN A 94 -6.52 5.42 14.20
CA ASN A 94 -7.16 5.60 15.49
C ASN A 94 -6.08 5.65 16.58
N GLU A 95 -5.97 6.77 17.29
CA GLU A 95 -4.95 7.01 18.31
C GLU A 95 -5.03 6.03 19.49
N ALA A 96 -6.21 5.45 19.76
CA ALA A 96 -6.40 4.47 20.82
C ALA A 96 -5.83 3.09 20.48
N LYS A 97 -5.63 2.79 19.18
CA LYS A 97 -5.20 1.47 18.69
C LYS A 97 -3.79 1.46 18.09
N VAL A 98 -3.37 2.58 17.50
CA VAL A 98 -2.11 2.69 16.77
C VAL A 98 -1.32 3.86 17.34
N THR A 99 -0.03 3.63 17.56
CA THR A 99 0.93 4.64 18.02
C THR A 99 2.07 4.79 17.01
N PRO A 100 2.79 5.93 17.04
CA PRO A 100 4.01 6.11 16.24
C PRO A 100 5.00 4.95 16.34
N ILE A 101 5.18 4.40 17.55
CA ILE A 101 6.08 3.26 17.80
C ILE A 101 5.60 2.01 17.07
N THR A 102 4.28 1.74 17.05
CA THR A 102 3.73 0.58 16.33
C THR A 102 3.85 0.72 14.81
N LEU A 103 3.74 1.94 14.29
CA LEU A 103 3.94 2.23 12.86
C LEU A 103 5.39 1.98 12.47
N GLU A 104 6.34 2.51 13.24
CA GLU A 104 7.77 2.28 13.04
C GLU A 104 8.13 0.80 13.07
N LYS A 105 7.69 0.09 14.12
CA LYS A 105 7.90 -1.37 14.23
C LYS A 105 7.33 -2.12 13.03
N THR A 106 6.16 -1.73 12.55
CA THR A 106 5.54 -2.37 11.39
C THR A 106 6.40 -2.21 10.13
N VAL A 107 7.03 -1.05 9.94
CA VAL A 107 7.94 -0.80 8.81
C VAL A 107 9.22 -1.62 8.96
N SER A 108 9.87 -1.56 10.12
CA SER A 108 11.12 -2.29 10.37
C SER A 108 10.94 -3.81 10.26
N ASN A 109 9.78 -4.34 10.66
CA ASN A 109 9.46 -5.77 10.54
C ASN A 109 9.28 -6.25 9.08
N VAL A 110 9.18 -5.34 8.11
CA VAL A 110 9.17 -5.76 6.70
C VAL A 110 10.58 -6.18 6.26
N ALA A 111 11.60 -5.42 6.67
CA ALA A 111 13.01 -5.75 6.49
C ALA A 111 13.91 -4.83 7.34
N ASP A 112 15.01 -5.37 7.86
CA ASP A 112 15.97 -4.65 8.74
C ASP A 112 16.64 -3.43 8.07
N ILE A 113 16.61 -3.38 6.74
CA ILE A 113 17.17 -2.27 5.96
C ILE A 113 16.30 -1.00 6.00
N TYR A 114 15.04 -1.10 6.44
CA TYR A 114 14.13 0.04 6.49
C TYR A 114 14.28 0.82 7.79
N LYS A 115 14.40 2.15 7.66
CA LYS A 115 14.52 3.06 8.79
C LYS A 115 13.46 4.15 8.72
N VAL A 116 12.79 4.39 9.84
CA VAL A 116 11.80 5.47 9.96
C VAL A 116 12.45 6.70 10.55
N SER A 117 12.16 7.87 9.98
CA SER A 117 12.65 9.17 10.48
C SER A 117 11.60 10.25 10.28
N ASN A 118 11.79 11.42 10.91
CA ASN A 118 10.92 12.60 10.77
C ASN A 118 9.42 12.34 11.06
N MET A 119 9.14 11.51 12.07
CA MET A 119 7.78 11.21 12.50
C MET A 119 7.11 12.45 13.09
N LYS A 120 5.97 12.82 12.52
CA LYS A 120 5.15 13.96 12.98
C LYS A 120 3.67 13.64 12.80
N THR A 121 2.86 14.12 13.73
CA THR A 121 1.41 14.23 13.56
C THR A 121 1.09 15.52 12.81
N VAL A 122 0.13 15.46 11.90
CA VAL A 122 -0.27 16.59 11.03
C VAL A 122 -1.79 16.69 10.99
N ASP A 123 -2.33 17.89 10.86
CA ASP A 123 -3.79 18.07 10.68
C ASP A 123 -4.23 17.67 9.26
N ALA A 124 -3.34 17.87 8.30
CA ALA A 124 -3.51 17.54 6.90
C ALA A 124 -2.23 16.99 6.29
N PHE A 125 -2.42 16.13 5.30
CA PHE A 125 -1.37 15.44 4.57
C PHE A 125 -0.65 16.38 3.60
N SER A 126 0.68 16.40 3.67
CA SER A 126 1.59 17.12 2.78
C SER A 126 1.40 16.60 1.34
N THR A 127 0.58 17.28 0.56
CA THR A 127 0.38 16.96 -0.86
C THR A 127 1.62 17.32 -1.70
N LYS A 128 1.85 16.59 -2.80
CA LYS A 128 2.81 17.00 -3.83
C LYS A 128 2.33 18.37 -4.34
N LYS A 129 3.15 19.41 -4.16
CA LYS A 129 2.85 20.80 -4.56
C LYS A 129 2.49 20.83 -6.05
N THR A 130 1.20 20.80 -6.35
CA THR A 130 0.66 20.90 -7.70
C THR A 130 0.26 22.34 -7.93
N CYS A 131 0.71 22.89 -9.06
CA CYS A 131 0.41 24.25 -9.42
C CYS A 131 -0.93 24.31 -10.14
N ALA A 132 -1.76 25.30 -9.79
CA ALA A 132 -3.05 25.51 -10.44
C ALA A 132 -2.88 25.59 -11.97
N THR A 133 -3.86 25.09 -12.71
CA THR A 133 -3.81 24.93 -14.17
C THR A 133 -3.44 26.22 -14.91
N ASN A 134 -3.77 27.37 -14.33
CA ASN A 134 -3.51 28.73 -14.81
C ASN A 134 -2.16 29.35 -14.38
N CYS A 135 -1.25 28.59 -13.76
CA CYS A 135 0.10 29.07 -13.47
C CYS A 135 0.88 29.29 -14.78
N LYS A 136 1.19 30.56 -15.10
CA LYS A 136 1.82 31.04 -16.35
C LYS A 136 3.21 31.66 -16.14
N LYS A 137 4.01 31.25 -15.15
CA LYS A 137 5.38 31.77 -14.95
C LYS A 137 6.44 30.67 -14.85
N GLU A 138 7.68 31.05 -15.16
CA GLU A 138 8.94 30.27 -15.36
C GLU A 138 9.28 29.18 -14.32
N CYS A 139 8.59 29.11 -13.18
CA CYS A 139 8.86 28.14 -12.12
C CYS A 139 8.26 26.73 -12.34
N CYS A 140 7.53 26.53 -13.45
CA CYS A 140 7.02 25.22 -13.87
C CYS A 140 7.91 24.67 -14.98
N VAL A 141 8.58 23.54 -14.75
CA VAL A 141 9.41 22.89 -15.78
C VAL A 141 8.72 21.59 -16.21
N ASN A 142 8.75 21.34 -17.52
CA ASN A 142 8.13 20.28 -18.32
C ASN A 142 6.69 20.51 -18.82
N LYS A 143 6.62 20.90 -20.11
CA LYS A 143 5.45 20.86 -20.98
C LYS A 143 5.15 19.41 -21.38
N THR A 144 4.36 18.70 -20.58
CA THR A 144 3.32 17.74 -21.00
C THR A 144 2.74 17.07 -19.75
N GLU A 145 1.45 17.32 -19.52
CA GLU A 145 0.54 16.54 -18.67
C GLU A 145 0.97 16.21 -17.22
N LYS A 146 1.42 17.23 -16.47
CA LYS A 146 1.11 17.54 -15.05
C LYS A 146 2.19 18.50 -14.52
N LYS A 147 1.83 19.77 -14.31
CA LYS A 147 2.75 20.82 -13.89
C LYS A 147 3.22 20.59 -12.44
N ALA A 148 4.44 20.08 -12.26
CA ALA A 148 5.14 20.08 -10.98
C ALA A 148 5.95 21.38 -10.83
N CYS A 149 5.89 22.01 -9.65
CA CYS A 149 6.65 23.22 -9.36
C CYS A 149 7.96 22.91 -8.63
N ALA A 150 9.02 23.68 -8.93
CA ALA A 150 10.31 23.55 -8.23
C ALA A 150 10.15 23.72 -6.71
N ALA A 151 10.91 22.95 -5.92
CA ALA A 151 10.82 22.89 -4.46
C ALA A 151 10.93 24.27 -3.78
N ASN A 152 11.69 25.20 -4.38
CA ASN A 152 11.97 26.54 -3.85
C ASN A 152 11.13 27.67 -4.48
N CYS A 153 9.96 27.36 -5.06
CA CYS A 153 9.11 28.40 -5.64
C CYS A 153 8.45 29.27 -4.55
N LYS A 154 8.95 30.51 -4.40
CA LYS A 154 8.52 31.54 -3.43
C LYS A 154 7.38 32.47 -3.93
N LYS A 155 6.83 32.26 -5.13
CA LYS A 155 5.74 33.11 -5.68
C LYS A 155 4.37 32.67 -5.16
N GLU A 156 3.49 33.63 -4.90
CA GLU A 156 2.15 33.45 -4.29
C GLU A 156 1.25 32.47 -5.04
N CYS A 157 1.38 32.33 -6.37
CA CYS A 157 0.62 31.35 -7.16
C CYS A 157 0.84 29.88 -6.74
N CYS A 158 1.89 29.61 -5.96
CA CYS A 158 2.20 28.29 -5.42
C CYS A 158 2.14 28.27 -3.88
N ALA A 159 1.66 29.35 -3.27
CA ALA A 159 1.50 29.47 -1.84
C ALA A 159 0.04 29.13 -1.48
N LYS A 160 -0.11 27.89 -1.00
CA LYS A 160 -1.11 27.39 -0.04
C LYS A 160 -2.59 27.36 -0.48
N LYS A 161 -3.20 26.17 -0.35
CA LYS A 161 -4.26 25.95 0.65
C LYS A 161 -4.01 24.61 1.35
N ALA A 162 -4.41 24.57 2.63
CA ALA A 162 -4.09 23.60 3.67
C ALA A 162 -4.23 22.13 3.28
#